data_AF-X1RFX8-F1
#
_entry.id   AF-X1RFX8-F1
#
_cell.length_a   1.000
_cell.length_b   1.000
_cell.length_c   1.000
_cell.angle_alpha   90.00
_cell.angle_beta   90.00
_cell.angle_gamma   90.00
#
_symmetry.space_group_name_H-M   'P 1'
#
loop_
_entity.id
_entity.type
_entity.pdbx_description
1 polymer ?
#
loop_
_entity_poly.entity_id
_entity_poly.type
_entity_poly.pdbx_seq_one_letter_code
_entity_poly.pdbx_strand_id
1 'polypeptide(L)'
;MRGHIRKKGEHSWQITLDTGTGPDGKRRRLYETVKGGKKDAQRRLHELLVSLEKGLYSLAGRVTMGEYFGRWLKDYVQPNLSPRTTEGYEYICN
;
A
#
# COMPACT_ATOMS: atom_id res chain seq x y z
N MET A 1 -6.96 -13.54 16.55
CA MET A 1 -7.20 -12.08 16.39
C MET A 1 -6.39 -11.58 15.20
N ARG A 2 -7.03 -10.96 14.19
CA ARG A 2 -6.38 -10.50 12.95
C ARG A 2 -5.65 -9.15 13.06
N GLY A 3 -5.79 -8.43 14.17
CA GLY A 3 -4.99 -7.24 14.45
C GLY A 3 -5.18 -6.71 15.87
N HIS A 4 -4.28 -5.82 16.29
CA HIS A 4 -4.36 -5.10 17.57
C HIS A 4 -3.71 -3.72 17.45
N ILE A 5 -4.07 -2.82 18.38
CA ILE A 5 -3.45 -1.50 18.51
C ILE A 5 -2.63 -1.41 19.79
N ARG A 6 -1.50 -0.69 19.75
CA ARG A 6 -0.70 -0.34 20.92
C ARG A 6 -0.39 1.15 20.95
N LYS A 7 -0.36 1.76 22.13
CA LYS A 7 0.05 3.16 22.28
C LYS A 7 1.56 3.26 22.05
N LYS A 8 1.98 4.20 21.20
CA LYS A 8 3.39 4.46 20.85
C LYS A 8 3.88 5.80 21.41
N GLY A 9 2.98 6.77 21.55
CA GLY A 9 3.25 8.09 22.13
C GLY A 9 1.96 8.78 22.57
N GLU A 10 2.06 10.03 23.04
CA GLU A 10 0.92 10.78 23.58
C GLU A 10 -0.27 10.86 22.61
N HIS A 11 0.03 11.16 21.35
CA HIS A 11 -0.92 11.17 20.23
C HIS A 11 -0.50 10.22 19.10
N SER A 12 0.06 9.07 19.44
CA SER A 12 0.53 8.10 18.45
C SER A 12 0.19 6.67 18.85
N TRP A 13 -0.40 5.94 17.91
CA TRP A 13 -0.83 4.56 18.07
C TRP A 13 -0.28 3.74 16.92
N GLN A 14 0.19 2.52 17.22
CA GLN A 14 0.61 1.57 16.22
C GLN A 14 -0.43 0.48 16.07
N ILE A 15 -0.85 0.25 14.84
CA ILE A 15 -1.68 -0.87 14.40
C ILE A 15 -0.76 -1.98 13.94
N THR A 16 -0.99 -3.19 14.45
CA THR A 16 -0.36 -4.42 13.95
C THR A 16 -1.45 -5.32 13.40
N LEU A 17 -1.31 -5.72 12.14
CA LEU A 17 -2.29 -6.51 11.41
C LEU A 17 -1.61 -7.78 10.90
N ASP A 18 -2.24 -8.94 11.10
CA ASP A 18 -1.76 -10.20 10.55
C ASP A 18 -2.39 -10.42 9.18
N THR A 19 -1.56 -10.43 8.13
CA THR A 19 -2.01 -10.59 6.75
C THR A 19 -1.92 -12.04 6.28
N GLY A 20 -1.63 -12.98 7.18
CA GLY A 20 -1.49 -14.40 6.86
C GLY A 20 -0.12 -14.76 6.28
N THR A 21 -0.06 -15.91 5.62
CA THR A 21 1.17 -16.49 5.07
C THR A 21 1.32 -16.08 3.60
N GLY A 22 2.48 -15.55 3.24
CA GLY A 22 2.79 -15.22 1.86
C GLY A 22 3.04 -16.47 0.99
N PRO A 23 3.18 -16.30 -0.35
CA PRO A 23 3.50 -17.40 -1.27
C PRO A 23 4.82 -18.11 -0.93
N ASP A 24 5.70 -17.43 -0.19
CA ASP A 24 6.98 -17.92 0.31
C ASP A 24 6.88 -18.73 1.61
N GLY A 25 5.67 -19.01 2.11
CA GLY A 25 5.45 -19.76 3.35
C GLY A 25 5.73 -18.97 4.62
N LYS A 26 6.12 -17.68 4.52
CA LYS A 26 6.41 -16.82 5.67
C LYS A 26 5.20 -16.03 6.10
N ARG A 27 4.99 -15.93 7.42
CA ARG A 27 3.93 -15.11 8.02
C ARG A 27 4.24 -13.62 7.81
N ARG A 28 3.28 -12.86 7.31
CA ARG A 28 3.39 -11.42 7.05
C ARG A 28 2.54 -10.64 8.04
N ARG A 29 3.13 -9.57 8.58
CA ARG A 29 2.45 -8.62 9.46
C ARG A 29 2.62 -7.23 8.89
N LEU A 30 1.55 -6.46 8.91
CA LEU A 30 1.58 -5.05 8.59
C LEU A 30 1.61 -4.22 9.87
N TYR A 31 2.44 -3.19 9.83
CA TYR A 31 2.54 -2.18 10.87
C TYR A 31 2.17 -0.81 10.29
N GLU A 32 1.17 -0.15 10.86
CA GLU A 32 0.81 1.21 10.49
C GLU A 32 0.81 2.09 11.75
N THR A 33 1.37 3.30 11.68
CA THR A 33 1.33 4.25 12.81
C THR A 33 0.33 5.35 12.49
N VAL A 34 -0.65 5.52 13.35
CA VAL A 34 -1.67 6.57 13.28
C VAL A 34 -1.34 7.64 14.30
N LYS A 35 -1.36 8.91 13.87
CA LYS A 35 -1.32 10.07 14.77
C LYS A 35 -2.75 10.42 15.16
N GLY A 36 -3.00 10.66 16.44
CA GLY A 36 -4.33 10.96 16.98
C GLY A 36 -4.67 10.16 18.22
N GLY A 37 -5.97 10.04 18.50
CA GLY A 37 -6.49 9.35 19.67
C GLY A 37 -6.64 7.84 19.47
N LYS A 38 -6.96 7.13 20.56
CA LYS A 38 -7.27 5.70 20.54
C LYS A 38 -8.39 5.37 19.55
N LYS A 39 -9.42 6.25 19.48
CA LYS A 39 -10.58 6.09 18.59
C LYS A 39 -10.19 6.12 17.12
N ASP A 40 -9.26 6.99 16.72
CA ASP A 40 -8.76 7.06 15.34
C ASP A 40 -8.01 5.78 14.95
N ALA A 41 -7.20 5.26 15.87
CA ALA A 41 -6.48 4.00 15.68
C ALA A 41 -7.43 2.79 15.56
N GLN A 42 -8.51 2.77 16.35
CA GLN A 42 -9.54 1.74 16.26
C GLN A 42 -10.32 1.81 14.94
N ARG A 43 -10.72 3.01 14.51
CA ARG A 43 -11.39 3.22 13.22
C ARG A 43 -10.50 2.73 12.07
N ARG A 44 -9.23 3.13 12.07
CA ARG A 44 -8.28 2.72 11.04
C ARG A 44 -8.01 1.22 11.03
N LEU A 45 -7.92 0.58 12.21
CA LEU A 45 -7.81 -0.88 12.30
C LEU A 45 -9.02 -1.57 11.66
N HIS A 46 -10.24 -1.06 11.88
CA HIS A 46 -11.45 -1.61 11.28
C HIS A 46 -11.45 -1.48 9.75
N GLU A 47 -11.09 -0.32 9.21
CA GLU A 47 -10.95 -0.10 7.76
C GLU A 47 -9.97 -1.09 7.12
N LEU A 48 -8.82 -1.32 7.76
CA LEU A 48 -7.80 -2.25 7.30
C LEU A 48 -8.28 -3.70 7.32
N LEU A 49 -9.03 -4.11 8.35
CA LEU A 49 -9.64 -5.43 8.44
C LEU A 49 -10.68 -5.65 7.34
N VAL A 50 -11.57 -4.68 7.11
CA VAL A 50 -12.59 -4.75 6.05
C VAL A 50 -11.93 -4.82 4.68
N SER A 51 -10.88 -4.03 4.45
CA SER A 51 -10.13 -4.05 3.19
C SER A 51 -9.46 -5.41 2.94
N LEU A 52 -8.91 -6.03 4.00
CA LEU A 52 -8.33 -7.37 3.93
C LEU A 52 -9.38 -8.43 3.60
N GLU A 53 -10.55 -8.36 4.23
CA GLU A 53 -11.64 -9.31 3.98
C GLU A 53 -12.18 -9.22 2.55
N LYS A 54 -12.24 -8.01 1.99
CA LYS A 54 -12.66 -7.80 0.60
C LYS A 54 -11.60 -8.17 -0.44
N GLY A 55 -10.40 -8.59 -0.01
CA GLY A 55 -9.27 -8.82 -0.93
C GLY A 55 -8.75 -7.55 -1.62
N LEU A 56 -9.25 -6.38 -1.23
CA LEU A 56 -8.85 -5.06 -1.74
C LEU A 56 -7.58 -4.56 -1.07
N TYR A 57 -7.12 -5.26 -0.03
CA TYR A 57 -5.89 -4.92 0.66
C TYR A 57 -4.67 -5.37 -0.12
N SER A 58 -4.19 -4.49 -0.99
CA SER A 58 -2.89 -4.68 -1.60
C SER A 58 -1.79 -4.28 -0.61
N LEU A 59 -0.97 -5.25 -0.22
CA LEU A 59 0.32 -5.04 0.45
C LEU A 59 1.34 -4.35 -0.48
N ALA A 60 0.94 -3.99 -1.71
CA ALA A 60 1.73 -3.16 -2.60
C ALA A 60 2.04 -1.87 -1.83
N GLY A 61 3.27 -1.81 -1.29
CA GLY A 61 3.79 -0.65 -0.61
C GLY A 61 3.47 0.56 -1.45
N ARG A 62 2.94 1.61 -0.81
CA ARG A 62 2.48 2.87 -1.40
C ARG A 62 3.27 3.17 -2.68
N VAL A 63 2.74 2.74 -3.83
CA VAL A 63 3.36 3.07 -5.11
C VAL A 63 2.92 4.49 -5.36
N THR A 64 3.86 5.40 -5.35
CA THR A 64 3.58 6.77 -5.75
C THR A 64 3.11 6.78 -7.20
N MET A 65 2.30 7.76 -7.58
CA MET A 65 1.85 7.86 -8.96
C MET A 65 3.03 7.89 -9.95
N GLY A 66 4.14 8.53 -9.57
CA GLY A 66 5.38 8.54 -10.37
C GLY A 66 6.02 7.17 -10.52
N GLU A 67 6.12 6.37 -9.45
CA GLU A 67 6.65 4.99 -9.55
C GLU A 67 5.76 4.10 -10.42
N TYR A 68 4.45 4.32 -10.39
CA TYR A 68 3.50 3.62 -11.25
C TYR A 68 3.72 3.98 -12.72
N PHE A 69 3.78 5.28 -13.05
CA PHE A 69 4.02 5.71 -14.42
C PHE A 69 5.40 5.30 -14.93
N GLY A 70 6.44 5.33 -14.09
CA GLY A 70 7.76 4.84 -14.46
C GLY A 70 7.76 3.36 -14.87
N ARG A 71 7.05 2.50 -14.13
CA ARG A 71 6.88 1.09 -14.51
C ARG A 71 6.04 0.94 -15.78
N TRP A 72 4.94 1.68 -15.89
CA TRP A 72 4.07 1.61 -17.07
C TRP A 72 4.79 2.05 -18.35
N LEU A 73 5.58 3.12 -18.30
CA LEU A 73 6.41 3.58 -19.41
C LEU A 73 7.39 2.50 -19.86
N LYS A 74 8.09 1.89 -18.90
CA LYS A 74 9.10 0.86 -19.17
C LYS A 74 8.50 -0.46 -19.67
N ASP A 75 7.52 -0.99 -18.96
CA ASP A 75 7.07 -2.37 -19.13
C ASP A 75 6.00 -2.50 -20.23
N TYR A 76 5.28 -1.41 -20.54
CA TYR A 76 4.21 -1.40 -21.54
C TYR A 76 4.50 -0.45 -22.70
N VAL A 77 4.81 0.82 -22.44
CA VAL A 77 4.90 1.83 -23.52
C VAL A 77 6.08 1.54 -24.46
N GLN A 78 7.30 1.39 -23.93
CA GLN A 78 8.50 1.14 -24.73
C GLN A 78 8.41 -0.11 -25.64
N PRO A 79 7.95 -1.29 -25.17
CA PRO A 79 7.89 -2.47 -26.03
C PRO A 79 6.70 -2.49 -27.01
N ASN A 80 5.61 -1.76 -26.73
CA ASN A 80 4.36 -1.89 -27.49
C ASN A 80 4.03 -0.69 -28.39
N LEU A 81 4.61 0.49 -28.16
CA LEU A 81 4.25 1.72 -28.88
C LEU A 81 5.39 2.25 -29.75
N SER A 82 5.03 3.09 -30.72
CA SER A 82 6.01 3.73 -31.60
C SER A 82 6.94 4.69 -30.83
N PRO A 83 8.16 4.97 -31.32
CA PRO A 83 9.09 5.89 -30.66
C PRO A 83 8.49 7.28 -30.40
N ARG A 84 7.78 7.83 -31.40
CA ARG A 84 7.13 9.15 -31.31
C ARG A 84 6.02 9.18 -30.24
N THR A 85 5.31 8.06 -30.07
CA THR A 85 4.26 7.94 -29.05
C THR A 85 4.89 7.78 -27.66
N THR A 86 5.99 7.05 -27.56
CA THR A 86 6.75 6.87 -26.31
C THR A 86 7.29 8.20 -25.79
N GLU A 87 7.96 8.99 -26.65
CA GLU A 87 8.46 10.33 -26.28
C GLU A 87 7.35 11.24 -25.74
N GLY A 88 6.17 11.20 -26.36
CA GLY A 88 5.01 11.96 -25.90
C GLY A 88 4.54 11.55 -24.50
N TYR A 89 4.48 10.26 -24.21
CA TYR A 89 4.14 9.77 -22.88
C TYR A 89 5.22 10.05 -21.85
N GLU A 90 6.50 9.95 -22.21
CA GLU A 90 7.62 10.30 -21.33
C GLU A 90 7.62 11.80 -20.95
N TYR A 91 7.20 12.69 -21.86
CA TYR A 91 7.04 14.11 -21.56
C TYR A 91 5.86 14.40 -20.62
N ILE A 92 4.75 13.67 -20.74
CA ILE A 92 3.53 13.89 -19.92
C ILE A 92 3.68 13.31 -18.51
N CYS A 93 4.41 12.20 -18.37
CA CYS A 93 4.54 11.46 -17.12
C CYS A 93 5.73 11.87 -16.23
N ASN A 94 6.63 12.73 -16.72
CA ASN A 94 7.68 13.40 -15.94
C ASN A 94 7.19 14.75 -15.41
#